data_AF-A0A0J0XY51-F1
#
_entry.id   AF-A0A0J0XY51-F1
#
_cell.length_a   1.000
_cell.length_b   1.000
_cell.length_c   1.000
_cell.angle_alpha   90.00
_cell.angle_beta   90.00
_cell.angle_gamma   90.00
#
_symmetry.space_group_name_H-M   'P 1'
#
loop_
_entity.id
_entity.type
_entity.pdbx_description
1 polymer ?
#
loop_
_entity_poly.entity_id
_entity_poly.type
_entity_poly.pdbx_seq_one_letter_code
_entity_poly.pdbx_strand_id
1 'polypeptide(L)'
;MLIFSLFKTLTDQVIEVELKNDLCITGTLKSVDQFLNIRLDGIQVKDPQHFPHMMAVKNLFIRGSVVRYVRLPAGGVDTTLLEDSTRREAKNASK
;
A
#
# COMPACT_ATOMS: atom_id res chain seq x y z
N MET A 1 10.75 9.26 7.66
CA MET A 1 10.14 8.19 6.83
C MET A 1 8.62 8.20 7.02
N LEU A 2 7.96 9.33 6.73
CA LEU A 2 6.53 9.52 6.97
C LEU A 2 5.62 8.46 6.31
N ILE A 3 5.81 8.20 5.03
CA ILE A 3 4.93 7.30 4.26
C ILE A 3 5.05 5.85 4.75
N PHE A 4 6.25 5.42 5.11
CA PHE A 4 6.46 4.12 5.76
C PHE A 4 5.69 4.03 7.09
N SER A 5 5.79 5.06 7.93
CA SER A 5 5.06 5.12 9.21
C SER A 5 3.54 5.08 9.00
N LEU A 6 3.02 5.79 7.99
CA LEU A 6 1.61 5.73 7.62
C LEU A 6 1.18 4.31 7.24
N PHE A 7 1.91 3.62 6.36
CA PHE A 7 1.54 2.26 6.00
C PHE A 7 1.63 1.27 7.16
N LYS A 8 2.51 1.50 8.14
CA LYS A 8 2.55 0.70 9.37
C LYS A 8 1.26 0.81 10.19
N THR A 9 0.63 1.98 10.26
CA THR A 9 -0.66 2.14 10.97
C THR A 9 -1.82 1.44 10.27
N LEU A 10 -1.65 1.05 9.00
CA LEU A 10 -2.65 0.38 8.17
C LEU A 10 -2.47 -1.14 8.12
N THR A 11 -1.56 -1.69 8.93
CA THR A 11 -1.39 -3.15 9.04
C THR A 11 -2.71 -3.81 9.44
N ASP A 12 -3.00 -4.95 8.82
CA ASP A 12 -4.24 -5.73 8.93
C ASP A 12 -5.51 -5.05 8.37
N GLN A 13 -5.37 -3.93 7.66
CA GLN A 13 -6.47 -3.34 6.89
C GLN A 13 -6.50 -3.84 5.45
N VAL A 14 -7.69 -3.82 4.84
CA VAL A 14 -7.88 -4.12 3.42
C VAL A 14 -7.52 -2.89 2.59
N ILE A 15 -6.63 -3.07 1.63
CA ILE A 15 -6.19 -2.03 0.69
C ILE A 15 -6.28 -2.55 -0.75
N GLU A 16 -6.38 -1.62 -1.70
CA GLU A 16 -6.23 -1.93 -3.13
C GLU A 16 -4.92 -1.34 -3.64
N VAL A 17 -4.09 -2.16 -4.27
CA VAL A 17 -2.82 -1.77 -4.88
C VAL A 17 -2.95 -1.84 -6.39
N GLU A 18 -2.64 -0.74 -7.06
CA GLU A 18 -2.52 -0.66 -8.51
C GLU A 18 -1.05 -0.59 -8.90
N LEU A 19 -0.64 -1.49 -9.78
CA LEU A 19 0.72 -1.57 -10.29
C LEU A 19 0.89 -0.74 -11.57
N LYS A 20 2.14 -0.43 -11.92
CA LYS A 20 2.50 0.30 -13.15
C LYS A 20 2.15 -0.43 -14.45
N ASN A 21 1.83 -1.71 -14.38
CA ASN A 21 1.35 -2.53 -15.50
C ASN A 21 -0.19 -2.73 -15.45
N ASP A 22 -0.89 -1.85 -14.73
CA ASP A 22 -2.36 -1.80 -14.62
C ASP A 22 -3.01 -2.96 -13.85
N LEU A 23 -2.23 -3.91 -13.33
CA LEU A 23 -2.73 -4.94 -12.44
C LEU A 23 -3.24 -4.31 -11.14
N CYS A 24 -4.53 -4.52 -10.85
CA CYS A 24 -5.20 -4.06 -9.64
C CYS A 24 -5.51 -5.24 -8.71
N ILE A 25 -4.99 -5.17 -7.47
CA ILE A 25 -5.11 -6.24 -6.49
C ILE A 25 -5.66 -5.67 -5.18
N THR A 26 -6.72 -6.28 -4.66
CA THR A 26 -7.21 -6.02 -3.30
C THR A 26 -6.68 -7.08 -2.35
N GLY A 27 -6.31 -6.73 -1.13
CA GLY A 27 -5.87 -7.69 -0.12
C GLY A 27 -5.63 -7.06 1.25
N THR A 28 -5.35 -7.90 2.24
CA THR A 28 -5.05 -7.44 3.61
C THR A 28 -3.56 -7.10 3.72
N LEU A 29 -3.23 -5.88 4.11
CA LEU A 29 -1.85 -5.44 4.30
C LEU A 29 -1.22 -6.15 5.51
N LYS A 30 -0.22 -7.01 5.29
CA LYS A 30 0.47 -7.72 6.38
C LYS A 30 1.77 -7.08 6.81
N SER A 31 2.52 -6.53 5.86
CA SER A 31 3.76 -5.85 6.19
C SER A 31 4.15 -4.86 5.12
N VAL A 32 4.81 -3.79 5.56
CA VAL A 32 5.51 -2.82 4.74
C VAL A 32 6.94 -2.65 5.25
N ASP A 33 7.89 -2.36 4.37
CA ASP A 33 9.26 -2.01 4.71
C ASP A 33 9.62 -0.57 4.29
N GLN A 34 10.87 -0.15 4.56
CA GLN A 34 11.34 1.21 4.27
C GLN A 34 11.37 1.57 2.77
N PHE A 35 11.37 0.57 1.87
CA PHE A 35 11.30 0.77 0.43
C PHE A 35 9.87 0.70 -0.09
N LEU A 36 8.89 0.69 0.82
CA LEU A 36 7.47 0.53 0.53
C LEU A 36 7.17 -0.77 -0.23
N ASN A 37 7.97 -1.82 -0.01
CA ASN A 37 7.58 -3.15 -0.45
C ASN A 37 6.40 -3.63 0.40
N ILE A 38 5.41 -4.24 -0.23
CA ILE A 38 4.11 -4.58 0.39
C ILE A 38 3.90 -6.08 0.38
N ARG A 39 3.51 -6.65 1.51
CA ARG A 39 2.96 -8.01 1.59
C ARG A 39 1.46 -7.95 1.76
N LEU A 40 0.72 -8.63 0.88
CA LEU A 40 -0.72 -8.80 0.96
C LEU A 40 -1.09 -10.27 1.18
N ASP A 41 -2.08 -10.50 2.03
CA ASP A 41 -2.72 -11.81 2.23
C ASP A 41 -4.19 -11.78 1.80
N GLY A 42 -4.71 -12.93 1.39
CA GLY A 42 -6.12 -13.08 0.99
C GLY A 42 -6.49 -12.23 -0.21
N ILE A 43 -5.63 -12.24 -1.24
CA ILE A 43 -5.73 -11.32 -2.38
C ILE A 43 -6.85 -11.68 -3.35
N GLN A 44 -7.40 -10.66 -4.00
CA GLN A 44 -8.36 -10.76 -5.10
C GLN A 44 -7.91 -9.83 -6.23
N VAL A 45 -7.87 -10.35 -7.45
CA VAL A 45 -7.54 -9.58 -8.66
C VAL A 45 -8.83 -9.07 -9.29
N LYS A 46 -8.86 -7.79 -9.64
CA LYS A 46 -10.06 -7.14 -10.20
C LYS A 46 -10.42 -7.64 -11.60
N ASP A 47 -9.42 -7.95 -12.43
CA ASP A 47 -9.59 -8.52 -13.77
C ASP A 47 -8.85 -9.88 -13.91
N PRO A 48 -9.44 -10.97 -13.41
CA PRO A 48 -8.82 -12.29 -13.46
C PRO A 48 -8.72 -12.87 -14.88
N GLN A 49 -9.53 -12.39 -15.83
CA GLN A 49 -9.50 -12.89 -17.21
C GLN A 49 -8.26 -12.40 -17.95
N HIS A 50 -7.86 -11.15 -17.70
CA HIS A 50 -6.64 -10.58 -18.27
C HIS A 50 -5.37 -11.06 -17.55
N PHE A 51 -5.48 -11.45 -16.27
CA PHE A 51 -4.36 -11.95 -15.45
C PHE A 51 -4.62 -13.37 -14.90
N PRO A 52 -4.79 -14.40 -15.75
CA PRO A 52 -5.19 -15.74 -15.32
C PRO A 52 -4.16 -16.43 -14.42
N HIS A 53 -2.88 -16.07 -14.55
CA HIS A 53 -1.80 -16.58 -13.71
C HIS A 53 -1.94 -16.20 -12.23
N MET A 54 -2.76 -15.19 -11.91
CA MET A 54 -2.99 -14.77 -10.53
C MET A 54 -4.07 -15.58 -9.80
N MET A 55 -4.84 -16.40 -10.51
CA MET A 55 -6.02 -17.10 -9.94
C MET A 55 -5.68 -18.07 -8.80
N ALA A 56 -4.48 -18.64 -8.80
CA ALA A 56 -4.04 -19.57 -7.76
C ALA A 56 -3.32 -18.85 -6.59
N VAL A 57 -3.04 -17.56 -6.72
CA VAL A 57 -2.24 -16.80 -5.76
C VAL A 57 -3.15 -16.29 -4.64
N LYS A 58 -2.84 -16.68 -3.40
CA LYS A 58 -3.58 -16.21 -2.21
C LYS A 58 -2.87 -15.08 -1.49
N ASN A 59 -1.54 -15.13 -1.46
CA ASN A 59 -0.68 -14.17 -0.76
C ASN A 59 0.44 -13.75 -1.71
N LEU A 60 0.90 -12.51 -1.63
CA LEU A 60 1.94 -12.01 -2.52
C LEU A 60 2.81 -10.93 -1.88
N PHE A 61 3.98 -10.73 -2.49
CA PHE A 61 4.92 -9.67 -2.16
C PHE A 61 5.12 -8.78 -3.38
N ILE A 62 4.93 -7.47 -3.21
CA ILE A 62 5.07 -6.46 -4.25
C ILE A 62 6.30 -5.62 -3.94
N ARG A 63 7.18 -5.45 -4.92
CA ARG A 63 8.27 -4.49 -4.83
C ARG A 63 7.72 -3.07 -4.93
N GLY A 64 8.04 -2.19 -3.98
CA GLY A 64 7.49 -0.83 -3.90
C GLY A 64 7.68 -0.01 -5.17
N SER A 65 8.78 -0.23 -5.89
CA SER A 65 9.10 0.49 -7.14
C SER A 65 8.12 0.24 -8.30
N VAL A 66 7.33 -0.85 -8.26
CA VAL A 66 6.34 -1.16 -9.31
C VAL A 66 4.93 -0.72 -8.96
N VAL A 67 4.71 -0.21 -7.75
CA VAL A 67 3.41 0.34 -7.32
C VAL A 67 3.19 1.69 -7.99
N ARG A 68 1.97 1.91 -8.49
CA ARG A 68 1.50 3.21 -9.00
C ARG A 68 0.64 3.90 -7.96
N TYR A 69 -0.40 3.22 -7.46
CA TYR A 69 -1.31 3.75 -6.45
C TYR A 69 -1.60 2.71 -5.36
N VAL A 70 -1.88 3.20 -4.16
CA VAL A 70 -2.49 2.42 -3.10
C VAL A 70 -3.74 3.16 -2.65
N ARG A 71 -4.90 2.53 -2.79
CA ARG A 71 -6.18 3.06 -2.35
C ARG A 71 -6.45 2.57 -0.94
N LEU A 72 -6.72 3.51 -0.05
CA LEU A 72 -6.89 3.29 1.38
C LEU A 72 -8.37 3.46 1.77
N PRO A 73 -8.85 2.75 2.80
CA PRO A 73 -10.17 3.02 3.35
C PRO A 73 -10.23 4.45 3.89
N ALA A 74 -11.30 5.20 3.58
CA ALA A 74 -11.44 6.60 3.94
C ALA A 74 -11.31 6.88 5.46
N GLY A 75 -11.76 5.94 6.30
CA GLY A 75 -11.61 6.02 7.76
C GLY A 75 -10.31 5.46 8.33
N GLY A 76 -9.42 4.91 7.49
CA GLY A 76 -8.16 4.30 7.93
C GLY A 76 -7.05 5.30 8.20
N VAL A 77 -7.23 6.57 7.81
CA VAL A 77 -6.19 7.61 7.89
C VAL A 77 -6.73 8.86 8.59
N ASP A 78 -6.08 9.27 9.67
CA ASP A 78 -6.27 10.59 10.27
C ASP A 78 -5.49 11.62 9.44
N THR A 79 -6.20 12.38 8.62
CA THR A 79 -5.60 13.37 7.71
C THR A 79 -4.95 14.52 8.48
N THR A 80 -5.52 14.94 9.60
CA THR A 80 -4.98 15.99 10.47
C THR A 80 -3.61 15.59 11.02
N LEU A 81 -3.49 14.35 11.52
CA LEU A 81 -2.22 13.81 12.01
C LEU A 81 -1.19 13.67 10.88
N LEU A 82 -1.62 13.24 9.70
CA LEU A 82 -0.75 13.10 8.52
C LEU A 82 -0.20 14.46 8.07
N GLU A 83 -1.03 15.49 8.03
CA GLU A 83 -0.63 16.85 7.70
C GLU A 83 0.41 17.40 8.69
N ASP A 84 0.15 17.26 10.00
CA ASP A 84 1.08 17.68 11.04
C ASP A 84 2.42 16.96 10.96
N SER A 85 2.38 15.65 10.72
CA SER A 85 3.59 14.83 10.56
C SER A 85 4.39 15.26 9.32
N THR A 86 3.71 15.59 8.22
CA THR A 86 4.33 16.12 7.00
C THR A 86 5.00 17.46 7.24
N ARG A 87 4.32 18.41 7.92
CA ARG A 87 4.89 19.72 8.27
C ARG A 87 6.15 19.58 9.14
N ARG A 88 6.14 18.64 10.10
CA ARG A 88 7.30 18.37 10.97
C ARG A 88 8.46 17.74 10.19
N GLU A 89 8.20 16.76 9.33
CA GLU A 89 9.25 16.12 8.52
C GLU A 89 9.90 17.12 7.55
N ALA A 90 9.11 17.96 6.88
CA ALA A 90 9.62 18.99 5.97
C ALA A 90 10.56 19.99 6.68
N LYS A 91 10.20 20.46 7.88
CA LYS A 91 11.06 21.34 8.70
C LYS A 91 12.37 20.68 9.11
N ASN A 92 12.35 19.36 9.34
CA ASN A 92 13.54 18.61 9.71
C ASN A 92 14.43 18.31 8.50
N ALA A 93 13.86 18.14 7.31
CA ALA A 93 14.61 17.92 6.07
C ALA A 93 15.33 19.18 5.56
N SER A 94 14.87 20.37 5.95
CA SER A 94 15.50 21.65 5.64
C SER A 94 16.63 22.06 6.59
N LYS A 95 16.91 21.25 7.63
CA LYS A 95 18.05 21.45 8.53
C LYS A 95 19.19 20.55 8.12
#